data_AF-A0A336LIZ4-F1
#
_entry.id   AF-A0A336LIZ4-F1
#
_cell.length_a   1.000
_cell.length_b   1.000
_cell.length_c   1.000
_cell.angle_alpha   90.00
_cell.angle_beta   90.00
_cell.angle_gamma   90.00
#
_symmetry.space_group_name_H-M   'P 1'
#
loop_
_entity.id
_entity.type
_entity.pdbx_description
1 polymer ?
#
loop_
_entity_poly.entity_id
_entity_poly.type
_entity_poly.pdbx_seq_one_letter_code
_entity_poly.pdbx_strand_id
1 'polypeptide(L)'
;MSVLNKTYSVIIIGLFVSKICLSIDPEYSWNNRINSFLTASLNSFLSVTKADEKPLREDVTFWCVNRQNPEYIQTFVNDENLTEKINFNLPVVFLTHGWFDSKNRTWIYQTIEDYLLYQDTNLCVVDWNRLALQSYAISAKNTKKVGHQLARFIKAMENYGMDLDKVTLVGHSFGSHVSGYAGAALGGKDGSSPMPGCLIPAAQTGIHPSQFLCSHFKAVEYFRAALNPENQFIGTWCDGPYDLYEIGICDRNPVEKFGIYAKRRTFGRFYLSTSEDFPFTLNRSRKRRTTIEDVQRYKLRLFNFIFGVQL
;
A
#
# COMPACT_ATOMS: atom_id res chain seq x y z
N MET A 1 -23.02 -10.04 28.11
CA MET A 1 -21.76 -10.34 27.39
C MET A 1 -21.56 -9.27 26.32
N SER A 2 -20.64 -8.33 26.55
CA SER A 2 -20.33 -7.26 25.60
C SER A 2 -19.51 -7.80 24.44
N VAL A 3 -20.03 -7.69 23.21
CA VAL A 3 -19.26 -7.90 21.98
C VAL A 3 -18.28 -6.73 21.86
N LEU A 4 -17.03 -6.92 22.28
CA LEU A 4 -15.95 -5.97 22.02
C LEU A 4 -15.70 -5.96 20.50
N ASN A 5 -15.97 -4.84 19.84
CA ASN A 5 -15.61 -4.59 18.45
C ASN A 5 -14.08 -4.53 18.34
N LYS A 6 -13.45 -5.66 18.02
CA LYS A 6 -12.01 -5.72 17.67
C LYS A 6 -11.80 -5.04 16.31
N THR A 7 -10.87 -4.10 16.26
CA THR A 7 -10.48 -3.32 15.08
C THR A 7 -9.06 -3.74 14.62
N TYR A 8 -8.61 -3.35 13.44
CA TYR A 8 -7.20 -3.51 13.04
C TYR A 8 -6.78 -2.23 12.30
N SER A 9 -5.90 -2.30 11.30
CA SER A 9 -5.49 -1.13 10.54
C SER A 9 -5.11 -1.58 9.14
N VAL A 10 -5.69 -1.01 8.07
CA VAL A 10 -5.28 -1.30 6.69
C VAL A 10 -4.70 -0.04 6.02
N ILE A 11 -3.50 -0.12 5.48
CA ILE A 11 -2.85 0.96 4.78
C ILE A 11 -2.61 0.50 3.35
N ILE A 12 -3.12 1.30 2.42
CA ILE A 12 -3.07 0.98 1.00
C ILE A 12 -2.04 1.90 0.35
N ILE A 13 -0.96 1.29 -0.13
CA ILE A 13 0.09 1.91 -0.94
C ILE A 13 -0.27 1.64 -2.41
N GLY A 14 -1.28 2.34 -2.91
CA GLY A 14 -1.83 2.16 -4.25
C GLY A 14 -1.74 3.42 -5.10
N LEU A 15 -1.75 3.22 -6.42
CA LEU A 15 -1.63 4.28 -7.42
C LEU A 15 -2.94 5.08 -7.54
N PHE A 16 -2.76 6.38 -7.73
CA PHE A 16 -3.75 7.28 -8.28
C PHE A 16 -3.02 8.20 -9.27
N VAL A 17 -3.54 8.29 -10.49
CA VAL A 17 -2.81 8.87 -11.63
C VAL A 17 -2.46 10.32 -11.42
N SER A 18 -1.21 10.67 -11.77
CA SER A 18 -0.83 12.04 -12.05
C SER A 18 0.11 12.27 -13.23
N LYS A 19 -0.02 13.46 -13.83
CA LYS A 19 0.85 14.01 -14.88
C LYS A 19 2.19 14.44 -14.29
N ILE A 20 3.23 13.87 -14.90
CA ILE A 20 4.65 14.29 -14.93
C ILE A 20 5.47 13.90 -13.70
N CYS A 21 6.34 12.90 -13.90
CA CYS A 21 7.64 12.77 -13.25
C CYS A 21 8.69 12.90 -14.37
N LEU A 22 9.24 14.11 -14.55
CA LEU A 22 10.36 14.39 -15.47
C LEU A 22 11.54 14.88 -14.64
N SER A 23 12.02 14.05 -13.74
CA SER A 23 13.38 14.10 -13.21
C SER A 23 13.83 12.65 -13.07
N ILE A 24 14.51 12.18 -14.11
CA ILE A 24 15.06 10.82 -14.18
C ILE A 24 16.48 10.93 -13.64
N ASP A 25 16.69 10.35 -12.46
CA ASP A 25 18.02 10.02 -11.96
C ASP A 25 18.60 8.91 -12.87
N PRO A 26 19.74 9.11 -13.54
CA PRO A 26 20.22 8.19 -14.58
C PRO A 26 20.75 6.85 -14.04
N GLU A 27 20.77 6.62 -12.72
CA GLU A 27 21.37 5.43 -12.11
C GLU A 27 20.40 4.30 -11.72
N TYR A 28 19.08 4.45 -11.92
CA TYR A 28 18.12 3.40 -11.55
C TYR A 28 17.49 2.70 -12.77
N SER A 29 17.72 1.38 -12.85
CA SER A 29 17.32 0.42 -13.89
C SER A 29 15.78 0.29 -14.10
N TRP A 30 15.12 1.36 -14.52
CA TRP A 30 13.68 1.37 -14.81
C TRP A 30 13.34 0.76 -16.17
N ASN A 31 14.25 0.86 -17.15
CA ASN A 31 14.00 0.41 -18.53
C ASN A 31 13.66 -1.09 -18.61
N ASN A 32 14.34 -1.93 -17.83
CA ASN A 32 14.07 -3.38 -17.80
C ASN A 32 12.73 -3.71 -17.13
N ARG A 33 12.33 -2.95 -16.09
CA ARG A 33 11.05 -3.13 -15.38
C ARG A 33 9.85 -2.68 -16.21
N ILE A 34 10.00 -1.55 -16.90
CA ILE A 34 8.98 -1.00 -17.79
C ILE A 34 8.71 -1.98 -18.95
N ASN A 35 9.77 -2.48 -19.58
CA ASN A 35 9.65 -3.45 -20.67
C ASN A 35 9.02 -4.77 -20.18
N SER A 36 9.40 -5.28 -19.01
CA SER A 36 8.83 -6.51 -18.46
C SER A 36 7.35 -6.37 -18.08
N PHE A 37 6.96 -5.27 -17.42
CA PHE A 37 5.56 -4.99 -17.06
C PHE A 37 4.68 -4.80 -18.31
N LEU A 38 5.16 -4.03 -19.29
CA LEU A 38 4.45 -3.79 -20.55
C LEU A 38 4.28 -5.06 -21.36
N THR A 39 5.35 -5.84 -21.50
CA THR A 39 5.33 -7.12 -22.23
C THR A 39 4.43 -8.12 -21.51
N ALA A 40 4.45 -8.19 -20.18
CA ALA A 40 3.55 -9.06 -19.41
C ALA A 40 2.07 -8.61 -19.52
N SER A 41 1.80 -7.30 -19.51
CA SER A 41 0.45 -6.76 -19.68
C SER A 41 -0.10 -7.07 -21.09
N LEU A 42 0.71 -6.93 -22.13
CA LEU A 42 0.32 -7.25 -23.50
C LEU A 42 0.19 -8.78 -23.72
N ASN A 43 1.12 -9.59 -23.20
CA ASN A 43 1.08 -11.04 -23.31
C ASN A 43 -0.02 -11.69 -22.45
N SER A 44 -0.56 -10.96 -21.47
CA SER A 44 -1.66 -11.43 -20.61
C SER A 44 -3.01 -11.57 -21.34
N PHE A 45 -3.14 -10.99 -22.53
CA PHE A 45 -4.34 -11.16 -23.37
C PHE A 45 -4.39 -12.53 -24.08
N LEU A 46 -3.27 -13.27 -24.14
CA LEU A 46 -3.16 -14.45 -25.02
C LEU A 46 -2.59 -15.72 -24.39
N SER A 47 -2.35 -15.79 -23.07
CA SER A 47 -1.84 -17.03 -22.47
C SER A 47 -2.43 -17.35 -21.10
N VAL A 48 -3.14 -18.48 -21.06
CA VAL A 48 -3.51 -19.21 -19.84
C VAL A 48 -2.55 -20.37 -19.75
N THR A 49 -1.52 -20.27 -18.92
CA THR A 49 -0.76 -21.45 -18.51
C THR A 49 -1.10 -21.77 -17.06
N LYS A 50 -1.56 -23.00 -16.86
CA LYS A 50 -1.94 -23.55 -15.54
C LYS A 50 -0.63 -23.86 -14.81
N ALA A 51 -0.28 -23.07 -13.80
CA ALA A 51 0.89 -23.35 -12.97
C ALA A 51 0.63 -24.58 -12.07
N ASP A 52 1.64 -25.44 -11.90
CA ASP A 52 1.58 -26.68 -11.10
C ASP A 52 0.99 -26.46 -9.68
N GLU A 53 0.13 -27.38 -9.27
CA GLU A 53 -0.64 -27.35 -8.02
C GLU A 53 0.26 -27.71 -6.81
N LYS A 54 1.10 -26.77 -6.35
CA LYS A 54 1.58 -26.79 -4.96
C LYS A 54 0.46 -26.35 -4.00
N PRO A 55 0.43 -26.87 -2.76
CA PRO A 55 -0.50 -26.39 -1.74
C PRO A 55 -0.34 -24.89 -1.51
N LEU A 56 -1.43 -24.13 -1.44
CA LEU A 56 -1.44 -22.68 -1.23
C LEU A 56 -0.64 -22.22 0.02
N ARG A 57 -0.46 -23.10 1.02
CA ARG A 57 0.36 -22.83 2.21
C ARG A 57 1.87 -22.77 1.93
N GLU A 58 2.33 -23.41 0.86
CA GLU A 58 3.71 -23.33 0.40
C GLU A 58 3.95 -22.09 -0.50
N ASP A 59 2.87 -21.51 -1.03
CA ASP A 59 2.93 -20.37 -1.94
C ASP A 59 2.82 -19.01 -1.27
N VAL A 60 2.26 -18.97 -0.06
CA VAL A 60 2.09 -17.76 0.74
C VAL A 60 2.85 -17.96 2.03
N THR A 61 3.98 -17.25 2.16
CA THR A 61 4.88 -17.38 3.30
C THR A 61 4.97 -16.04 4.04
N PHE A 62 5.20 -16.11 5.35
CA PHE A 62 5.31 -14.93 6.20
C PHE A 62 6.74 -14.85 6.72
N TRP A 63 7.40 -13.71 6.50
CA TRP A 63 8.78 -13.49 6.91
C TRP A 63 8.84 -12.34 7.90
N CYS A 64 9.02 -12.67 9.17
CA CYS A 64 8.92 -11.71 10.26
C CYS A 64 10.28 -11.30 10.79
N VAL A 65 10.37 -10.04 11.21
CA VAL A 65 11.56 -9.41 11.77
C VAL A 65 11.13 -8.36 12.81
N ASN A 66 11.98 -8.10 13.80
CA ASN A 66 11.81 -6.97 14.72
C ASN A 66 13.18 -6.42 15.14
N ARG A 67 13.21 -5.32 15.91
CA ARG A 67 14.48 -4.69 16.35
C ARG A 67 15.37 -5.61 17.18
N GLN A 68 14.77 -6.50 17.97
CA GLN A 68 15.49 -7.40 18.88
C GLN A 68 16.05 -8.61 18.14
N ASN A 69 15.38 -9.04 17.07
CA ASN A 69 15.78 -10.12 16.20
C ASN A 69 15.73 -9.65 14.73
N PRO A 70 16.83 -9.08 14.21
CA PRO A 70 16.90 -8.54 12.85
C PRO A 70 17.00 -9.63 11.77
N GLU A 71 17.07 -10.90 12.14
CA GLU A 71 17.03 -12.01 11.19
C GLU A 71 15.60 -12.26 10.68
N TYR A 72 15.47 -12.48 9.37
CA TYR A 72 14.18 -12.78 8.74
C TYR A 72 13.77 -14.22 9.04
N ILE A 73 12.83 -14.39 9.96
CA ILE A 73 12.32 -15.71 10.32
C ILE A 73 11.07 -16.04 9.51
N GLN A 74 11.13 -17.15 8.77
CA GLN A 74 9.98 -17.69 8.06
C GLN A 74 9.00 -18.38 9.02
N THR A 75 7.71 -18.12 8.80
CA THR A 75 6.60 -18.75 9.53
C THR A 75 5.38 -18.98 8.63
N PHE A 76 4.40 -19.73 9.15
CA PHE A 76 3.24 -20.24 8.44
C PHE A 76 1.99 -20.28 9.35
N VAL A 77 0.82 -20.53 8.76
CA VAL A 77 -0.48 -20.58 9.49
C VAL A 77 -0.48 -21.54 10.68
N ASN A 78 0.22 -22.66 10.59
CA ASN A 78 0.21 -23.73 11.60
C ASN A 78 1.59 -23.91 12.25
N ASP A 79 2.35 -22.83 12.41
CA ASP A 79 3.65 -22.88 13.08
C ASP A 79 3.46 -23.08 14.59
N GLU A 80 3.91 -24.21 15.13
CA GLU A 80 3.78 -24.53 16.57
C GLU A 80 4.66 -23.64 17.44
N ASN A 81 5.76 -23.12 16.88
CA ASN A 81 6.74 -22.29 17.59
C ASN A 81 6.54 -20.79 17.32
N LEU A 82 5.31 -20.37 17.02
CA LEU A 82 5.02 -18.99 16.59
C LEU A 82 5.44 -17.93 17.63
N THR A 83 5.30 -18.24 18.91
CA THR A 83 5.66 -17.36 20.04
C THR A 83 7.18 -17.19 20.21
N GLU A 84 7.98 -18.11 19.67
CA GLU A 84 9.45 -17.98 19.65
C GLU A 84 9.91 -17.09 18.49
N LYS A 85 9.10 -17.00 17.42
CA LYS A 85 9.42 -16.29 16.19
C LYS A 85 8.86 -14.87 16.14
N ILE A 86 7.76 -14.61 16.84
CA ILE A 86 7.06 -13.32 16.86
C ILE A 86 6.86 -12.90 18.32
N ASN A 87 7.15 -11.65 18.64
CA ASN A 87 6.91 -11.11 19.97
C ASN A 87 5.47 -10.57 20.07
N PHE A 88 4.57 -11.34 20.65
CA PHE A 88 3.14 -11.01 20.77
C PHE A 88 2.82 -9.80 21.67
N ASN A 89 3.81 -9.30 22.43
CA ASN A 89 3.64 -8.07 23.21
C ASN A 89 3.72 -6.81 22.31
N LEU A 90 4.47 -6.89 21.21
CA LEU A 90 4.63 -5.82 20.25
C LEU A 90 3.49 -5.79 19.23
N PRO A 91 3.18 -4.63 18.63
CA PRO A 91 2.37 -4.57 17.42
C PRO A 91 2.91 -5.43 16.29
N VAL A 92 2.08 -5.72 15.28
CA VAL A 92 2.50 -6.44 14.08
C VAL A 92 2.02 -5.74 12.82
N VAL A 93 2.93 -5.60 11.87
CA VAL A 93 2.68 -4.96 10.57
C VAL A 93 2.92 -5.98 9.46
N PHE A 94 1.93 -6.20 8.61
CA PHE A 94 2.03 -7.08 7.46
C PHE A 94 2.28 -6.30 6.18
N LEU A 95 3.50 -6.34 5.65
CA LEU A 95 3.86 -5.70 4.38
C LEU A 95 3.64 -6.66 3.21
N THR A 96 2.71 -6.34 2.31
CA THR A 96 2.33 -7.21 1.18
C THR A 96 2.72 -6.58 -0.15
N HIS A 97 3.55 -7.29 -0.92
CA HIS A 97 4.01 -6.85 -2.24
C HIS A 97 2.95 -7.04 -3.35
N GLY A 98 3.25 -6.49 -4.53
CA GLY A 98 2.37 -6.46 -5.70
C GLY A 98 2.57 -7.53 -6.76
N TRP A 99 2.00 -7.27 -7.94
CA TRP A 99 2.17 -8.08 -9.16
C TRP A 99 3.62 -8.07 -9.62
N PHE A 100 4.12 -9.23 -10.08
CA PHE A 100 5.50 -9.39 -10.55
C PHE A 100 6.59 -9.02 -9.53
N ASP A 101 6.27 -9.16 -8.25
CA ASP A 101 7.11 -8.73 -7.14
C ASP A 101 7.38 -9.84 -6.12
N SER A 102 8.25 -9.60 -5.14
CA SER A 102 8.60 -10.57 -4.09
C SER A 102 9.15 -9.90 -2.83
N LYS A 103 9.32 -10.67 -1.76
CA LYS A 103 10.01 -10.22 -0.54
C LYS A 103 11.46 -9.78 -0.75
N ASN A 104 12.15 -10.30 -1.78
CA ASN A 104 13.60 -10.10 -1.99
C ASN A 104 13.92 -8.76 -2.68
N ARG A 105 13.05 -7.77 -2.57
CA ARG A 105 13.13 -6.53 -3.34
C ARG A 105 13.68 -5.42 -2.47
N THR A 106 14.54 -4.57 -3.04
CA THR A 106 15.18 -3.46 -2.33
C THR A 106 14.17 -2.58 -1.60
N TRP A 107 13.05 -2.25 -2.23
CA TRP A 107 12.02 -1.43 -1.60
C TRP A 107 11.39 -2.09 -0.36
N ILE A 108 11.28 -3.43 -0.33
CA ILE A 108 10.80 -4.17 0.85
C ILE A 108 11.80 -3.99 1.99
N TYR A 109 13.08 -4.32 1.77
CA TYR A 109 14.13 -4.20 2.79
C TYR A 109 14.23 -2.77 3.33
N GLN A 110 14.23 -1.77 2.45
CA GLN A 110 14.28 -0.37 2.85
C GLN A 110 13.03 0.06 3.63
N THR A 111 11.84 -0.41 3.23
CA THR A 111 10.61 -0.11 3.99
C THR A 111 10.69 -0.72 5.39
N ILE A 112 11.27 -1.91 5.53
CA ILE A 112 11.43 -2.58 6.82
C ILE A 112 12.38 -1.82 7.72
N GLU A 113 13.54 -1.45 7.20
CA GLU A 113 14.54 -0.63 7.90
C GLU A 113 13.92 0.69 8.37
N ASP A 114 13.23 1.41 7.48
CA ASP A 114 12.56 2.67 7.82
C ASP A 114 11.47 2.46 8.88
N TYR A 115 10.67 1.39 8.78
CA TYR A 115 9.60 1.12 9.74
C TYR A 115 10.16 0.79 11.12
N LEU A 116 11.14 -0.12 11.15
CA LEU A 116 11.82 -0.51 12.37
C LEU A 116 12.68 0.63 12.93
N LEU A 117 13.03 1.67 12.17
CA LEU A 117 13.69 2.85 12.73
C LEU A 117 12.76 3.70 13.60
N TYR A 118 11.48 3.81 13.24
CA TYR A 118 10.53 4.70 13.93
C TYR A 118 9.50 3.98 14.82
N GLN A 119 9.29 2.68 14.63
CA GLN A 119 8.30 1.90 15.38
C GLN A 119 8.93 0.66 16.03
N ASP A 120 8.55 0.38 17.27
CA ASP A 120 8.89 -0.87 17.95
C ASP A 120 7.77 -1.90 17.71
N THR A 121 7.93 -2.70 16.66
CA THR A 121 6.91 -3.60 16.13
C THR A 121 7.55 -4.87 15.58
N ASN A 122 6.76 -5.92 15.45
CA ASN A 122 7.03 -6.98 14.48
C ASN A 122 6.66 -6.47 13.09
N LEU A 123 7.47 -6.76 12.08
CA LEU A 123 7.14 -6.54 10.69
C LEU A 123 7.26 -7.85 9.93
N CYS A 124 6.16 -8.30 9.34
CA CYS A 124 6.05 -9.54 8.59
C CYS A 124 5.78 -9.26 7.11
N VAL A 125 6.68 -9.69 6.22
CA VAL A 125 6.44 -9.62 4.78
C VAL A 125 5.56 -10.79 4.35
N VAL A 126 4.50 -10.50 3.61
CA VAL A 126 3.64 -11.50 2.97
C VAL A 126 4.17 -11.78 1.58
N ASP A 127 4.91 -12.88 1.43
CA ASP A 127 5.51 -13.29 0.16
C ASP A 127 4.62 -14.28 -0.56
N TRP A 128 4.10 -13.86 -1.72
CA TRP A 128 3.22 -14.64 -2.59
C TRP A 128 3.74 -14.65 -4.04
N ASN A 129 5.06 -14.50 -4.20
CA ASN A 129 5.74 -14.32 -5.48
C ASN A 129 5.29 -15.30 -6.58
N ARG A 130 5.17 -16.60 -6.28
CA ARG A 130 4.77 -17.60 -7.29
C ARG A 130 3.38 -17.34 -7.88
N LEU A 131 2.46 -16.85 -7.04
CA LEU A 131 1.08 -16.50 -7.42
C LEU A 131 0.98 -15.10 -8.04
N ALA A 132 1.95 -14.23 -7.76
CA ALA A 132 2.09 -12.89 -8.32
C ALA A 132 2.83 -12.87 -9.67
N LEU A 133 3.60 -13.91 -10.00
CA LEU A 133 4.27 -14.09 -11.29
C LEU A 133 3.39 -14.79 -12.34
N GLN A 134 2.10 -14.49 -12.33
CA GLN A 134 1.13 -14.99 -13.31
C GLN A 134 0.62 -13.85 -14.18
N SER A 135 -0.16 -14.14 -15.22
CA SER A 135 -0.83 -13.10 -16.03
C SER A 135 -1.69 -12.18 -15.14
N TYR A 136 -1.95 -10.95 -15.59
CA TYR A 136 -2.66 -9.93 -14.79
C TYR A 136 -3.99 -10.46 -14.22
N ALA A 137 -4.82 -11.09 -15.06
CA ALA A 137 -6.11 -11.63 -14.66
C ALA A 137 -6.00 -12.78 -13.65
N ILE A 138 -4.99 -13.64 -13.79
CA ILE A 138 -4.75 -14.76 -12.86
C ILE A 138 -4.22 -14.22 -11.53
N SER A 139 -3.24 -13.32 -11.56
CA SER A 139 -2.67 -12.67 -10.38
C SER A 139 -3.73 -11.87 -9.61
N ALA A 140 -4.60 -11.14 -10.31
CA ALA A 140 -5.73 -10.44 -9.72
C ALA A 140 -6.68 -11.41 -9.00
N LYS A 141 -7.04 -12.54 -9.62
CA LYS A 141 -7.84 -13.59 -8.97
C LYS A 141 -7.14 -14.20 -7.75
N ASN A 142 -5.82 -14.34 -7.79
CA ASN A 142 -5.04 -14.91 -6.69
C ASN A 142 -5.04 -14.00 -5.44
N THR A 143 -5.20 -12.67 -5.57
CA THR A 143 -5.23 -11.75 -4.42
C THR A 143 -6.26 -12.15 -3.36
N LYS A 144 -7.43 -12.64 -3.76
CA LYS A 144 -8.47 -13.15 -2.84
C LYS A 144 -7.99 -14.38 -2.07
N LYS A 145 -7.33 -15.33 -2.76
CA LYS A 145 -6.79 -16.54 -2.14
C LYS A 145 -5.70 -16.20 -1.12
N VAL A 146 -4.79 -15.29 -1.47
CA VAL A 146 -3.71 -14.83 -0.59
C VAL A 146 -4.26 -14.06 0.61
N GLY A 147 -5.24 -13.17 0.40
CA GLY A 147 -5.89 -12.43 1.49
C GLY A 147 -6.56 -13.34 2.51
N HIS A 148 -7.26 -14.39 2.06
CA HIS A 148 -7.82 -15.39 2.97
C HIS A 148 -6.74 -16.17 3.75
N GLN A 149 -5.58 -16.44 3.17
CA GLN A 149 -4.49 -17.09 3.91
C GLN A 149 -3.85 -16.16 4.94
N LEU A 150 -3.65 -14.89 4.59
CA LEU A 150 -3.20 -13.88 5.55
C LEU A 150 -4.19 -13.75 6.72
N ALA A 151 -5.50 -13.71 6.46
CA ALA A 151 -6.51 -13.71 7.52
C ALA A 151 -6.44 -14.94 8.41
N ARG A 152 -6.23 -16.14 7.83
CA ARG A 152 -6.06 -17.37 8.60
C ARG A 152 -4.82 -17.34 9.48
N PHE A 153 -3.71 -16.81 8.98
CA PHE A 153 -2.50 -16.63 9.79
C PHE A 153 -2.72 -15.67 10.97
N ILE A 154 -3.37 -14.53 10.70
CA ILE A 154 -3.71 -13.56 11.75
C ILE A 154 -4.66 -14.16 12.78
N LYS A 155 -5.64 -14.99 12.36
CA LYS A 155 -6.49 -15.74 13.30
C LYS A 155 -5.72 -16.77 14.11
N ALA A 156 -4.73 -17.45 13.53
CA ALA A 156 -3.85 -18.32 14.28
C ALA A 156 -3.08 -17.53 15.35
N MET A 157 -2.52 -16.37 15.00
CA MET A 157 -1.89 -15.45 15.96
C MET A 157 -2.85 -15.01 17.07
N GLU A 158 -4.11 -14.68 16.73
CA GLU A 158 -5.12 -14.32 17.74
C GLU A 158 -5.32 -15.46 18.76
N ASN A 159 -5.33 -16.72 18.32
CA ASN A 159 -5.43 -17.88 19.22
C ASN A 159 -4.21 -18.01 20.16
N TYR A 160 -3.04 -17.51 19.76
CA TYR A 160 -1.84 -17.43 20.60
C TYR A 160 -1.78 -16.15 21.46
N GLY A 161 -2.82 -15.32 21.45
CA GLY A 161 -2.93 -14.13 22.29
C GLY A 161 -2.61 -12.80 21.60
N MET A 162 -2.47 -12.77 20.27
CA MET A 162 -2.33 -11.51 19.55
C MET A 162 -3.63 -10.70 19.62
N ASP A 163 -3.52 -9.45 20.04
CA ASP A 163 -4.64 -8.51 19.94
C ASP A 163 -4.77 -8.02 18.49
N LEU A 164 -5.94 -8.20 17.89
CA LEU A 164 -6.19 -7.74 16.52
C LEU A 164 -6.09 -6.22 16.41
N ASP A 165 -6.35 -5.47 17.49
CA ASP A 165 -6.16 -4.01 17.53
C ASP A 165 -4.69 -3.60 17.34
N LYS A 166 -3.75 -4.54 17.48
CA LYS A 166 -2.32 -4.33 17.26
C LYS A 166 -1.85 -4.74 15.85
N VAL A 167 -2.75 -5.20 14.99
CA VAL A 167 -2.44 -5.65 13.62
C VAL A 167 -2.63 -4.51 12.63
N THR A 168 -1.60 -4.26 11.81
CA THR A 168 -1.66 -3.35 10.65
C THR A 168 -1.34 -4.10 9.37
N LEU A 169 -2.14 -3.97 8.32
CA LEU A 169 -1.91 -4.52 7.00
C LEU A 169 -1.47 -3.40 6.08
N VAL A 170 -0.32 -3.52 5.43
CA VAL A 170 0.22 -2.55 4.48
C VAL A 170 0.36 -3.24 3.14
N GLY A 171 -0.41 -2.83 2.15
CA GLY A 171 -0.39 -3.44 0.83
C GLY A 171 0.11 -2.50 -0.26
N HIS A 172 1.01 -2.96 -1.13
CA HIS A 172 1.36 -2.26 -2.36
C HIS A 172 0.71 -2.93 -3.57
N SER A 173 0.11 -2.15 -4.48
CA SER A 173 -0.46 -2.70 -5.72
C SER A 173 -1.52 -3.78 -5.48
N PHE A 174 -1.40 -4.97 -6.09
CA PHE A 174 -2.21 -6.14 -5.75
C PHE A 174 -2.12 -6.55 -4.27
N GLY A 175 -1.04 -6.22 -3.57
CA GLY A 175 -0.94 -6.39 -2.12
C GLY A 175 -1.97 -5.56 -1.33
N SER A 176 -2.44 -4.45 -1.88
CA SER A 176 -3.55 -3.66 -1.31
C SER A 176 -4.86 -4.44 -1.35
N HIS A 177 -5.13 -5.14 -2.45
CA HIS A 177 -6.29 -6.02 -2.55
C HIS A 177 -6.17 -7.22 -1.61
N VAL A 178 -4.97 -7.81 -1.49
CA VAL A 178 -4.70 -8.87 -0.50
C VAL A 178 -5.03 -8.39 0.91
N SER A 179 -4.58 -7.19 1.28
CA SER A 179 -4.85 -6.58 2.59
C SER A 179 -6.36 -6.33 2.81
N GLY A 180 -7.05 -5.84 1.78
CA GLY A 180 -8.51 -5.66 1.81
C GLY A 180 -9.27 -6.98 2.00
N TYR A 181 -8.93 -8.02 1.24
CA TYR A 181 -9.53 -9.34 1.40
C TYR A 181 -9.22 -9.98 2.75
N ALA A 182 -8.01 -9.79 3.27
CA ALA A 182 -7.65 -10.26 4.60
C ALA A 182 -8.47 -9.56 5.69
N GLY A 183 -8.60 -8.24 5.60
CA GLY A 183 -9.47 -7.46 6.47
C GLY A 183 -10.91 -7.98 6.42
N ALA A 184 -11.53 -8.02 5.24
CA ALA A 184 -12.91 -8.51 5.09
C ALA A 184 -13.12 -9.90 5.74
N ALA A 185 -12.15 -10.81 5.60
CA ALA A 185 -12.20 -12.14 6.21
C ALA A 185 -11.99 -12.16 7.74
N LEU A 186 -11.37 -11.12 8.32
CA LEU A 186 -11.23 -10.94 9.77
C LEU A 186 -12.47 -10.30 10.43
N GLY A 187 -13.48 -9.94 9.65
CA GLY A 187 -14.76 -9.41 10.13
C GLY A 187 -14.83 -7.89 10.20
N GLY A 188 -13.85 -7.15 9.67
CA GLY A 188 -14.00 -5.70 9.53
C GLY A 188 -15.01 -5.36 8.44
N LYS A 189 -15.80 -4.33 8.72
CA LYS A 189 -17.01 -4.03 7.96
C LYS A 189 -16.75 -3.17 6.72
N ASP A 190 -15.56 -2.56 6.59
CA ASP A 190 -15.39 -1.40 5.70
C ASP A 190 -14.25 -1.53 4.66
N GLY A 191 -13.70 -2.74 4.46
CA GLY A 191 -12.70 -3.04 3.42
C GLY A 191 -13.28 -3.81 2.26
N SER A 192 -13.94 -3.15 1.30
CA SER A 192 -14.52 -3.81 0.12
C SER A 192 -13.57 -3.79 -1.09
N SER A 193 -13.56 -4.88 -1.87
CA SER A 193 -12.97 -4.90 -3.22
C SER A 193 -14.10 -4.90 -4.26
N PRO A 194 -14.04 -4.06 -5.31
CA PRO A 194 -13.08 -2.97 -5.52
C PRO A 194 -13.27 -1.84 -4.50
N MET A 195 -12.22 -1.06 -4.25
CA MET A 195 -12.33 0.11 -3.37
C MET A 195 -13.39 1.08 -3.91
N PRO A 196 -14.14 1.80 -3.06
CA PRO A 196 -15.06 2.84 -3.51
C PRO A 196 -14.35 3.85 -4.42
N GLY A 197 -14.89 4.11 -5.62
CA GLY A 197 -14.27 4.95 -6.64
C GLY A 197 -13.39 4.22 -7.66
N CYS A 198 -13.07 2.94 -7.44
CA CYS A 198 -12.52 2.06 -8.47
C CYS A 198 -13.66 1.44 -9.31
N LEU A 199 -14.34 2.27 -10.10
CA LEU A 199 -14.98 1.74 -11.31
C LEU A 199 -13.83 1.40 -12.27
N ILE A 200 -13.82 0.22 -12.88
CA ILE A 200 -12.89 -0.05 -13.98
C ILE A 200 -13.51 0.55 -15.24
N PRO A 201 -12.97 1.65 -15.78
CA PRO A 201 -12.92 1.83 -17.21
C PRO A 201 -11.47 1.59 -17.65
N ALA A 202 -11.21 0.38 -18.13
CA ALA A 202 -10.12 0.18 -19.05
C ALA A 202 -10.45 1.02 -20.30
N ALA A 203 -9.50 1.86 -20.72
CA ALA A 203 -9.57 2.79 -21.84
C ALA A 203 -10.37 4.07 -21.59
N GLN A 204 -9.66 5.17 -21.31
CA GLN A 204 -9.51 6.29 -22.27
C GLN A 204 -8.69 7.44 -21.66
N THR A 205 -7.86 8.05 -22.51
CA THR A 205 -7.06 9.29 -22.35
C THR A 205 -5.64 9.19 -21.76
N GLY A 206 -4.66 8.93 -22.64
CA GLY A 206 -3.40 9.69 -22.69
C GLY A 206 -2.30 9.47 -21.63
N ILE A 207 -2.39 8.47 -20.76
CA ILE A 207 -1.34 8.20 -19.75
C ILE A 207 -0.31 7.23 -20.33
N HIS A 208 0.97 7.63 -20.37
CA HIS A 208 2.04 6.75 -20.83
C HIS A 208 2.28 5.63 -19.79
N PRO A 209 2.48 4.37 -20.20
CA PRO A 209 2.66 3.26 -19.25
C PRO A 209 3.82 3.44 -18.26
N SER A 210 4.88 4.15 -18.66
CA SER A 210 5.98 4.52 -17.75
C SER A 210 5.53 5.50 -16.65
N GLN A 211 4.60 6.41 -16.93
CA GLN A 211 4.06 7.36 -15.94
C GLN A 211 3.16 6.67 -14.92
N PHE A 212 2.39 5.67 -15.38
CA PHE A 212 1.64 4.78 -14.50
C PHE A 212 2.60 4.07 -13.53
N LEU A 213 3.61 3.38 -14.05
CA LEU A 213 4.57 2.67 -13.19
C LEU A 213 5.35 3.60 -12.26
N CYS A 214 5.76 4.78 -12.71
CA CYS A 214 6.43 5.75 -11.87
C CYS A 214 5.54 6.16 -10.68
N SER A 215 4.31 6.59 -10.95
CA SER A 215 3.34 6.95 -9.90
C SER A 215 3.04 5.77 -8.97
N HIS A 216 3.06 4.54 -9.50
CA HIS A 216 2.82 3.31 -8.75
C HIS A 216 3.84 3.08 -7.66
N PHE A 217 5.12 3.27 -7.98
CA PHE A 217 6.21 3.09 -7.03
C PHE A 217 6.48 4.35 -6.21
N LYS A 218 6.15 5.54 -6.71
CA LYS A 218 6.24 6.79 -5.94
C LYS A 218 5.37 6.75 -4.67
N ALA A 219 4.26 6.03 -4.69
CA ALA A 219 3.44 5.77 -3.50
C ALA A 219 4.24 5.11 -2.37
N VAL A 220 5.18 4.20 -2.69
CA VAL A 220 6.07 3.56 -1.71
C VAL A 220 7.04 4.58 -1.12
N GLU A 221 7.64 5.43 -1.96
CA GLU A 221 8.56 6.48 -1.50
C GLU A 221 7.89 7.47 -0.55
N TYR A 222 6.68 7.92 -0.87
CA TYR A 222 5.91 8.80 0.01
C TYR A 222 5.53 8.11 1.32
N PHE A 223 5.10 6.84 1.27
CA PHE A 223 4.79 6.08 2.48
C PHE A 223 6.02 5.95 3.38
N ARG A 224 7.17 5.59 2.81
CA ARG A 224 8.43 5.47 3.54
C ARG A 224 8.88 6.81 4.14
N ALA A 225 8.82 7.89 3.37
CA ALA A 225 9.12 9.23 3.87
C ALA A 225 8.20 9.61 5.04
N ALA A 226 6.93 9.23 4.99
CA ALA A 226 5.94 9.50 6.06
C ALA A 226 6.15 8.64 7.34
N LEU A 227 7.02 7.63 7.33
CA LEU A 227 7.38 6.88 8.54
C LEU A 227 8.18 7.75 9.52
N ASN A 228 9.01 8.66 9.02
CA ASN A 228 9.66 9.65 9.86
C ASN A 228 8.60 10.66 10.36
N PRO A 229 8.35 10.75 11.68
CA PRO A 229 7.36 11.66 12.23
C PRO A 229 7.70 13.15 12.01
N GLU A 230 8.93 13.50 11.65
CA GLU A 230 9.29 14.89 11.29
C GLU A 230 8.74 15.28 9.91
N ASN A 231 8.54 14.31 9.02
CA ASN A 231 8.00 14.54 7.69
C ASN A 231 6.48 14.67 7.74
N GLN A 232 5.99 15.91 7.86
CA GLN A 232 4.56 16.21 7.97
C GLN A 232 3.83 16.15 6.63
N PHE A 233 3.38 14.95 6.23
CA PHE A 233 2.43 14.78 5.13
C PHE A 233 1.00 14.99 5.62
N ILE A 234 0.47 16.21 5.45
CA ILE A 234 -0.86 16.58 5.96
C ILE A 234 -1.85 16.71 4.80
N GLY A 235 -2.81 15.80 4.74
CA GLY A 235 -3.95 15.87 3.83
C GLY A 235 -5.07 16.74 4.36
N THR A 236 -5.76 17.41 3.45
CA THR A 236 -6.96 18.19 3.72
C THR A 236 -8.16 17.46 3.15
N TRP A 237 -9.15 17.18 4.00
CA TRP A 237 -10.39 16.54 3.56
C TRP A 237 -11.08 17.40 2.50
N CYS A 238 -11.57 16.79 1.44
CA CYS A 238 -12.30 17.52 0.41
C CYS A 238 -13.31 16.61 -0.25
N ASP A 239 -14.58 16.95 -0.11
CA ASP A 239 -15.65 16.21 -0.78
C ASP A 239 -15.84 16.69 -2.21
N GLY A 240 -14.98 16.20 -3.10
CA GLY A 240 -15.07 16.45 -4.52
C GLY A 240 -13.80 16.02 -5.25
N PRO A 241 -13.71 16.31 -6.56
CA PRO A 241 -12.48 16.09 -7.31
C PRO A 241 -11.34 16.98 -6.79
N TYR A 242 -10.11 16.59 -7.12
CA TYR A 242 -8.88 17.29 -6.73
C TYR A 242 -8.91 18.79 -7.07
N ASP A 243 -9.52 19.16 -8.20
CA ASP A 243 -9.60 20.55 -8.66
C ASP A 243 -10.21 21.48 -7.61
N LEU A 244 -11.17 21.01 -6.79
CA LEU A 244 -11.74 21.80 -5.69
C LEU A 244 -10.72 22.09 -4.58
N TYR A 245 -9.85 21.13 -4.27
CA TYR A 245 -8.75 21.33 -3.34
C TYR A 245 -7.68 22.27 -3.91
N GLU A 246 -7.41 22.17 -5.22
CA GLU A 246 -6.42 23.00 -5.90
C GLU A 246 -6.81 24.49 -5.91
N ILE A 247 -8.08 24.79 -6.19
CA ILE A 247 -8.60 26.17 -6.16
C ILE A 247 -8.90 26.68 -4.74
N GLY A 248 -8.58 25.90 -3.70
CA GLY A 248 -8.62 26.33 -2.30
C GLY A 248 -10.00 26.29 -1.63
N ILE A 249 -11.02 25.69 -2.26
CA ILE A 249 -12.37 25.56 -1.67
C ILE A 249 -12.31 24.78 -0.35
N CYS A 250 -11.45 23.77 -0.29
CA CYS A 250 -11.34 22.86 0.84
C CYS A 250 -10.32 23.29 1.91
N ASP A 251 -9.70 24.49 1.82
CA ASP A 251 -8.58 24.89 2.69
C ASP A 251 -8.92 24.94 4.20
N ARG A 252 -10.20 25.10 4.54
CA ARG A 252 -10.68 25.16 5.94
C ARG A 252 -11.20 23.81 6.45
N ASN A 253 -11.15 22.77 5.64
CA ASN A 253 -11.66 21.46 6.01
C ASN A 253 -10.73 20.76 7.01
N PRO A 254 -11.23 19.72 7.70
CA PRO A 254 -10.42 18.91 8.59
C PRO A 254 -9.19 18.34 7.88
N VAL A 255 -8.11 18.19 8.64
CA VAL A 255 -6.84 17.67 8.15
C VAL A 255 -6.47 16.35 8.83
N GLU A 256 -5.71 15.52 8.13
CA GLU A 256 -5.22 14.23 8.64
C GLU A 256 -3.79 13.96 8.16
N LYS A 257 -3.03 13.22 8.97
CA LYS A 257 -1.69 12.74 8.58
C LYS A 257 -1.80 11.59 7.58
N PHE A 258 -0.95 11.59 6.57
CA PHE A 258 -0.77 10.46 5.67
C PHE A 258 0.16 9.41 6.30
N GLY A 259 -0.06 8.13 5.99
CA GLY A 259 0.76 7.02 6.47
C GLY A 259 0.32 6.47 7.82
N ILE A 260 1.28 5.91 8.58
CA ILE A 260 1.01 5.13 9.80
C ILE A 260 0.48 5.96 10.98
N TYR A 261 0.60 7.29 10.89
CA TYR A 261 0.14 8.23 11.92
C TYR A 261 -1.27 8.76 11.67
N ALA A 262 -1.94 8.28 10.62
CA ALA A 262 -3.35 8.58 10.36
C ALA A 262 -4.23 8.01 11.49
N LYS A 263 -5.35 8.68 11.80
CA LYS A 263 -6.31 8.12 12.77
C LYS A 263 -7.11 6.97 12.14
N ARG A 264 -7.30 5.90 12.92
CA ARG A 264 -8.03 4.67 12.51
C ARG A 264 -9.50 4.84 12.11
N ARG A 265 -10.12 5.99 12.37
CA ARG A 265 -11.55 6.22 12.05
C ARG A 265 -11.76 7.43 11.14
N THR A 266 -10.74 7.75 10.36
CA THR A 266 -10.81 8.84 9.40
C THR A 266 -11.18 8.27 8.02
N PHE A 267 -12.27 8.79 7.46
CA PHE A 267 -12.82 8.36 6.17
C PHE A 267 -12.97 9.53 5.21
N GLY A 268 -12.88 9.23 3.92
CA GLY A 268 -13.10 10.19 2.84
C GLY A 268 -11.86 10.45 2.00
N ARG A 269 -11.97 11.45 1.12
CA ARG A 269 -10.89 11.87 0.24
C ARG A 269 -10.14 13.01 0.91
N PHE A 270 -8.83 12.84 1.00
CA PHE A 270 -7.93 13.87 1.53
C PHE A 270 -6.87 14.13 0.49
N TYR A 271 -6.58 15.40 0.26
CA TYR A 271 -5.63 15.84 -0.74
C TYR A 271 -4.47 16.56 -0.07
N LEU A 272 -3.26 16.29 -0.54
CA LEU A 272 -2.06 17.01 -0.16
C LEU A 272 -1.21 17.25 -1.39
N SER A 273 -0.32 18.22 -1.28
CA SER A 273 0.66 18.54 -2.31
C SER A 273 2.05 18.19 -1.77
N THR A 274 2.91 17.65 -2.63
CA THR A 274 4.27 17.19 -2.30
C THR A 274 5.32 17.97 -3.09
N SER A 275 6.56 18.04 -2.57
CA SER A 275 7.71 18.48 -3.36
C SER A 275 8.25 17.33 -4.22
N GLU A 276 9.03 17.69 -5.25
CA GLU A 276 9.74 16.70 -6.08
C GLU A 276 10.88 16.02 -5.31
N ASP A 277 11.58 16.80 -4.49
CA ASP A 277 12.74 16.36 -3.73
C ASP A 277 12.35 15.81 -2.36
N PHE A 278 13.10 14.80 -1.89
CA PHE A 278 13.01 14.27 -0.54
C PHE A 278 13.23 15.40 0.49
N PRO A 279 12.44 15.49 1.59
CA PRO A 279 11.48 14.51 2.11
C PRO A 279 10.07 14.59 1.49
N PHE A 280 9.91 15.26 0.35
CA PHE A 280 8.64 15.40 -0.39
C PHE A 280 7.55 16.21 0.33
N THR A 281 7.84 16.78 1.50
CA THR A 281 6.90 17.60 2.26
C THR A 281 6.97 19.07 1.85
N LEU A 282 5.81 19.71 1.70
CA LEU A 282 5.73 21.15 1.51
C LEU A 282 5.61 21.88 2.84
N ASN A 283 6.36 22.97 3.00
CA ASN A 283 6.22 23.85 4.15
C ASN A 283 4.88 24.63 4.03
N ARG A 284 4.01 24.56 5.05
CA ARG A 284 2.63 25.10 5.01
C ARG A 284 2.53 26.58 4.64
N SER A 285 3.60 27.34 4.82
CA SER A 285 3.69 28.77 4.51
C SER A 285 3.71 29.12 3.01
N ARG A 286 3.66 28.13 2.10
CA ARG A 286 3.80 28.34 0.64
C ARG A 286 2.60 27.98 -0.25
N LYS A 287 1.37 27.87 0.28
CA LYS A 287 0.19 27.78 -0.61
C LYS A 287 -0.09 29.18 -1.19
N ARG A 288 0.59 29.56 -2.29
CA ARG A 288 0.22 30.75 -3.08
C ARG A 288 -1.21 30.52 -3.59
N ARG A 289 -2.10 31.49 -3.39
CA ARG A 289 -3.44 31.49 -4.02
C ARG A 289 -3.27 31.48 -5.53
N THR A 290 -3.50 30.33 -6.15
CA THR A 290 -3.55 30.16 -7.60
C THR A 290 -4.81 30.84 -8.11
N THR A 291 -4.69 31.80 -9.03
CA THR A 291 -5.85 32.48 -9.63
C THR A 291 -6.48 31.61 -10.73
N ILE A 292 -7.73 31.88 -11.12
CA ILE A 292 -8.41 31.17 -12.23
C ILE A 292 -7.61 31.26 -13.54
N GLU A 293 -6.84 32.35 -13.74
CA GLU A 293 -5.95 32.53 -14.89
C GLU A 293 -4.68 31.68 -14.83
N ASP A 294 -4.19 31.35 -13.62
CA ASP A 294 -3.04 30.46 -13.42
C ASP A 294 -3.39 28.98 -13.72
N VAL A 295 -4.65 28.57 -13.48
CA VAL A 295 -5.17 27.22 -13.77
C VAL A 295 -5.08 26.88 -15.26
N GLN A 296 -5.25 27.87 -16.15
CA GLN A 296 -5.11 27.65 -17.59
C GLN A 296 -3.65 27.56 -18.06
N ARG A 297 -2.70 28.13 -17.29
CA ARG A 297 -1.28 28.23 -17.67
C ARG A 297 -0.41 27.12 -17.05
N TYR A 298 -0.84 26.52 -15.94
CA TYR A 298 -0.15 25.41 -15.27
C TYR A 298 -0.88 24.07 -15.45
N LYS A 299 -0.55 23.35 -16.52
CA LYS A 299 -0.97 21.94 -16.76
C LYS A 299 -0.25 20.94 -15.82
N LEU A 300 -0.02 21.28 -14.55
CA LEU A 300 0.99 20.63 -13.71
C LEU A 300 0.43 20.02 -12.42
N ARG A 301 0.83 18.74 -12.20
CA ARG A 301 0.98 18.06 -10.91
C ARG A 301 -0.31 17.63 -10.22
N LEU A 302 -0.95 16.66 -10.87
CA LEU A 302 -1.96 15.79 -10.27
C LEU A 302 -1.32 15.03 -9.09
N PHE A 303 -2.09 14.63 -8.07
CA PHE A 303 -1.85 13.46 -7.21
C PHE A 303 -3.17 13.24 -6.48
N ASN A 304 -3.92 12.19 -6.83
CA ASN A 304 -5.01 11.75 -5.97
C ASN A 304 -4.39 10.85 -4.90
N PHE A 305 -4.72 11.04 -3.63
CA PHE A 305 -4.49 10.02 -2.62
C PHE A 305 -5.86 9.65 -2.08
N ILE A 306 -6.28 8.40 -2.28
CA ILE A 306 -7.23 7.81 -1.32
C ILE A 306 -6.36 7.40 -0.16
N PHE A 307 -6.56 8.07 0.96
CA PHE A 307 -5.93 7.71 2.23
C PHE A 307 -6.27 6.25 2.50
N GLY A 308 -5.23 5.48 2.85
CA GLY A 308 -5.42 4.12 3.35
C GLY A 308 -6.52 4.15 4.39
N VAL A 309 -7.58 3.38 4.13
CA VAL A 309 -8.63 3.19 5.12
C VAL A 309 -8.02 2.35 6.21
N GLN A 310 -7.56 2.98 7.28
CA GLN A 310 -6.99 2.27 8.41
C GLN A 310 -8.13 1.60 9.20
N LEU A 311 -8.64 0.48 8.66
CA LEU A 311 -9.85 -0.28 9.03
C LEU A 311 -9.89 -0.80 10.47
#